data_AF-A0A2J7QI21-F1
#
_entry.id   AF-A0A2J7QI21-F1
#
_cell.length_a   1.000
_cell.length_b   1.000
_cell.length_c   1.000
_cell.angle_alpha   90.00
_cell.angle_beta   90.00
_cell.angle_gamma   90.00
#
_symmetry.space_group_name_H-M   'P 1'
#
loop_
_entity.id
_entity.type
_entity.pdbx_description
1 polymer ?
#
loop_
_entity_poly.entity_id
_entity_poly.type
_entity_poly.pdbx_seq_one_letter_code
_entity_poly.pdbx_strand_id
1 'polypeptide(L)'
;MSEVAEFFRGRAVLVTGASGFMGKVLVEKLLYSCSDLRAIYILMRKKRNKAPEVRTEEMLKLPLFHRLRNEKPDALNKLVPVHGDVTLEELGLTPEAKTRLQDEVSVVFHCAATLRLEAKLKDATEMNTAGTWRLLQLARGMIHLKVRLDDPVPTAVFT
;
A
#
# COMPACT_ATOMS: atom_id res chain seq x y z
N MET A 1 4.55 12.22 -20.60
CA MET A 1 4.23 11.58 -19.32
C MET A 1 2.72 11.53 -19.20
N SER A 2 2.10 10.44 -18.73
CA SER A 2 0.64 10.38 -18.59
C SER A 2 0.18 11.21 -17.38
N GLU A 3 -1.08 11.67 -17.38
CA GLU A 3 -1.67 12.35 -16.22
C GLU A 3 -1.62 11.52 -14.93
N VAL A 4 -1.72 10.19 -15.06
CA VAL A 4 -1.57 9.27 -13.94
C VAL A 4 -0.14 9.33 -13.39
N ALA A 5 0.88 9.28 -14.25
CA ALA A 5 2.27 9.35 -13.82
C ALA A 5 2.59 10.73 -13.19
N GLU A 6 2.03 11.80 -13.75
CA GLU A 6 2.10 13.16 -13.20
C GLU A 6 1.50 13.23 -11.79
N PHE A 7 0.33 12.62 -11.58
CA PHE A 7 -0.32 12.55 -10.28
C PHE A 7 0.51 11.80 -9.25
N PHE A 8 1.35 10.82 -9.64
CA PHE A 8 2.21 10.11 -8.68
C PHE A 8 3.62 10.70 -8.55
N ARG A 9 4.00 11.67 -9.39
CA ARG A 9 5.34 12.26 -9.35
C ARG A 9 5.65 12.84 -7.97
N GLY A 10 6.82 12.50 -7.43
CA GLY A 10 7.34 12.96 -6.14
C GLY A 10 6.56 12.47 -4.92
N ARG A 11 5.49 11.69 -5.11
CA ARG A 11 4.60 11.25 -4.03
C ARG A 11 5.04 9.91 -3.45
N ALA A 12 4.73 9.73 -2.17
CA ALA A 12 4.79 8.43 -1.52
C ALA A 12 3.40 7.83 -1.38
N VAL A 13 3.34 6.51 -1.56
CA VAL A 13 2.10 5.72 -1.59
C VAL A 13 2.19 4.63 -0.53
N LEU A 14 1.10 4.39 0.21
CA LEU A 14 0.96 3.23 1.07
C LEU A 14 0.07 2.19 0.38
N VAL A 15 0.53 0.94 0.31
CA VAL A 15 -0.24 -0.20 -0.22
C VAL A 15 -0.37 -1.25 0.86
N THR A 16 -1.60 -1.55 1.30
CA THR A 16 -1.87 -2.77 2.07
C THR A 16 -2.23 -3.91 1.14
N GLY A 17 -1.95 -5.16 1.54
CA GLY A 17 -2.25 -6.31 0.68
C GLY A 17 -1.32 -6.43 -0.54
N ALA A 18 -0.17 -5.73 -0.54
CA ALA A 18 0.82 -5.76 -1.63
C ALA A 18 1.30 -7.17 -1.99
N SER A 19 1.38 -8.08 -1.01
CA SER A 19 1.74 -9.48 -1.24
C SER A 19 0.60 -10.36 -1.79
N GLY A 20 -0.61 -9.82 -1.97
CA GLY A 20 -1.75 -10.46 -2.64
C GLY A 20 -1.56 -10.51 -4.16
N PHE A 21 -2.54 -11.05 -4.89
CA PHE A 21 -2.45 -11.10 -6.36
C PHE A 21 -2.50 -9.69 -6.96
N MET A 22 -3.61 -8.97 -6.75
CA MET A 22 -3.78 -7.61 -7.26
C MET A 22 -2.78 -6.62 -6.68
N GLY A 23 -2.40 -6.77 -5.40
CA GLY A 23 -1.39 -5.93 -4.78
C GLY A 23 -0.03 -5.96 -5.49
N LYS A 24 0.43 -7.13 -5.95
CA LYS A 24 1.68 -7.23 -6.69
C LYS A 24 1.60 -6.55 -8.05
N VAL A 25 0.47 -6.72 -8.75
CA VAL A 25 0.21 -6.08 -10.04
C VAL A 25 0.21 -4.56 -9.90
N LEU A 26 -0.46 -4.04 -8.86
CA LEU A 26 -0.47 -2.61 -8.56
C LEU A 26 0.94 -2.08 -8.29
N VAL A 27 1.72 -2.77 -7.44
CA VAL A 27 3.10 -2.38 -7.12
C VAL A 27 3.97 -2.37 -8.39
N GLU A 28 3.93 -3.43 -9.21
CA GLU A 28 4.65 -3.49 -10.48
C GLU A 28 4.27 -2.30 -11.38
N LYS A 29 2.96 -2.07 -11.54
CA LYS A 29 2.45 -1.03 -12.43
C LYS A 29 2.86 0.38 -11.99
N LEU A 30 2.81 0.67 -10.69
CA LEU A 30 3.25 1.95 -10.13
C LEU A 30 4.75 2.16 -10.35
N LEU A 31 5.58 1.16 -10.05
CA LEU A 31 7.03 1.26 -10.25
C LEU A 31 7.40 1.44 -11.73
N TYR A 32 6.70 0.73 -12.62
CA TYR A 32 7.00 0.75 -14.05
C TYR A 32 6.45 1.99 -14.78
N SER A 33 5.20 2.37 -14.48
CA SER A 33 4.49 3.43 -15.23
C SER A 33 4.60 4.81 -14.57
N CYS A 34 4.82 4.85 -13.25
CA CYS A 34 4.92 6.08 -12.46
C CYS A 34 6.31 6.16 -11.82
N SER A 35 7.35 5.94 -12.61
CA SER A 35 8.73 5.78 -12.11
C SER A 35 9.26 6.99 -11.36
N ASP A 36 8.66 8.18 -11.49
CA ASP A 36 9.05 9.39 -10.74
C ASP A 36 8.35 9.54 -9.37
N LEU A 37 7.57 8.54 -8.94
CA LEU A 37 7.12 8.46 -7.55
C LEU A 37 8.33 8.38 -6.61
N ARG A 38 8.14 8.81 -5.37
CA ARG A 38 9.21 8.85 -4.37
C ARG A 38 9.41 7.51 -3.67
N ALA A 39 8.32 6.93 -3.16
CA ALA A 39 8.35 5.65 -2.45
C ALA A 39 7.00 4.92 -2.51
N ILE A 40 7.04 3.59 -2.42
CA ILE A 40 5.89 2.74 -2.16
C ILE A 40 6.12 2.01 -0.84
N TYR A 41 5.42 2.43 0.20
CA TYR A 41 5.36 1.70 1.46
C TYR A 41 4.40 0.52 1.32
N ILE A 42 4.85 -0.68 1.69
CA ILE A 42 3.99 -1.86 1.68
C ILE A 42 3.80 -2.39 3.10
N LEU A 43 2.56 -2.35 3.59
CA LEU A 43 2.22 -2.91 4.89
C LEU A 43 2.24 -4.45 4.79
N MET A 44 3.15 -5.09 5.51
CA MET A 44 3.37 -6.52 5.40
C MET A 44 3.44 -7.22 6.76
N ARG A 45 2.63 -8.27 6.86
CA ARG A 45 2.58 -9.16 8.02
C ARG A 45 3.81 -10.06 8.09
N LYS A 46 4.32 -10.28 9.30
CA LYS A 46 5.19 -11.43 9.57
C LYS A 46 4.42 -12.72 9.25
N LYS A 47 5.07 -13.68 8.60
CA LYS A 47 4.48 -15.00 8.31
C LYS A 47 5.57 -16.06 8.35
N ARG A 48 5.33 -17.15 9.09
CA ARG A 48 6.22 -18.33 9.15
C ARG A 48 7.69 -17.95 9.43
N ASN A 49 7.93 -17.10 10.43
CA ASN A 49 9.26 -16.62 10.83
C ASN A 49 10.05 -15.82 9.79
N LYS A 50 9.44 -15.42 8.66
CA LYS A 50 10.08 -14.50 7.70
C LYS A 50 9.71 -13.06 8.00
N ALA A 51 10.72 -12.21 8.02
CA ALA A 51 10.57 -10.76 8.08
C ALA A 51 9.99 -10.22 6.74
N PRO A 52 9.25 -9.11 6.75
CA PRO A 52 8.76 -8.41 5.56
C PRO A 52 9.80 -8.19 4.48
N GLU A 53 11.04 -7.90 4.84
CA GLU A 53 12.16 -7.65 3.93
C GLU A 53 12.40 -8.90 3.08
N VAL A 54 12.60 -10.05 3.72
CA VAL A 54 12.78 -11.35 3.05
C VAL A 54 11.58 -11.68 2.16
N ARG A 55 10.36 -11.45 2.66
CA ARG A 55 9.14 -11.71 1.88
C ARG A 55 9.01 -10.77 0.68
N THR A 56 9.51 -9.55 0.79
CA THR A 56 9.54 -8.55 -0.28
C THR A 56 10.55 -8.94 -1.34
N GLU A 57 11.75 -9.36 -0.94
CA GLU A 57 12.76 -9.89 -1.86
C GLU A 57 12.26 -11.12 -2.63
N GLU A 58 11.60 -12.06 -1.95
CA GLU A 58 10.99 -13.23 -2.59
C GLU A 58 9.90 -12.82 -3.59
N MET A 59 9.07 -11.85 -3.22
CA MET A 59 8.05 -11.29 -4.10
C MET A 59 8.67 -10.66 -5.35
N LEU A 60 9.75 -9.90 -5.19
CA LEU A 60 10.46 -9.23 -6.27
C LEU A 60 11.22 -10.18 -7.21
N LYS A 61 11.36 -11.47 -6.87
CA LYS A 61 11.93 -12.51 -7.75
C LYS A 61 10.89 -13.15 -8.69
N LEU A 62 9.60 -12.94 -8.44
CA LEU A 62 8.53 -13.53 -9.26
C LEU A 62 8.61 -13.06 -10.73
N PRO A 63 8.11 -13.85 -11.70
CA PRO A 63 8.10 -13.49 -13.12
C PRO A 63 7.42 -12.15 -13.42
N LEU A 64 6.42 -11.77 -12.62
CA LEU A 64 5.73 -10.48 -12.72
C LEU A 64 6.70 -9.28 -12.72
N PHE A 65 7.77 -9.35 -11.92
CA PHE A 65 8.76 -8.27 -11.79
C PHE A 65 9.93 -8.41 -12.78
N HIS A 66 9.92 -9.41 -13.68
CA HIS A 66 11.01 -9.65 -14.64
C HIS A 66 11.28 -8.42 -15.51
N ARG A 67 10.22 -7.80 -16.03
CA ARG A 67 10.33 -6.58 -16.83
C ARG A 67 10.99 -5.44 -16.05
N LEU A 68 10.55 -5.20 -14.81
CA LEU A 68 11.14 -4.19 -13.94
C LEU A 68 12.62 -4.45 -13.66
N ARG A 69 13.01 -5.70 -13.35
CA ARG A 69 14.41 -6.05 -13.09
C ARG A 69 15.32 -5.80 -14.30
N ASN A 70 14.80 -5.98 -15.52
CA ASN A 70 15.60 -5.83 -16.73
C ASN A 70 15.62 -4.39 -17.26
N GLU A 71 14.48 -3.70 -17.22
CA GLU A 71 14.34 -2.38 -17.87
C GLU A 71 14.47 -1.21 -16.91
N LYS A 72 14.11 -1.39 -15.63
CA LYS A 72 14.07 -0.32 -14.61
C LYS A 72 14.46 -0.84 -13.21
N PRO A 73 15.66 -1.44 -13.04
CA PRO A 73 16.06 -2.05 -11.77
C PRO A 73 16.03 -1.05 -10.60
N ASP A 74 16.41 0.21 -10.83
CA ASP A 74 16.46 1.24 -9.79
C ASP A 74 15.08 1.59 -9.22
N ALA A 75 14.00 1.36 -9.97
CA ALA A 75 12.64 1.57 -9.48
C ALA A 75 12.33 0.64 -8.28
N LEU A 76 12.96 -0.54 -8.22
CA LEU A 76 12.74 -1.50 -7.12
C LEU A 76 13.22 -0.95 -5.77
N ASN A 77 14.22 -0.06 -5.75
CA ASN A 77 14.73 0.58 -4.54
C ASN A 77 13.69 1.49 -3.86
N LYS A 78 12.60 1.83 -4.55
CA LYS A 78 11.51 2.66 -4.03
C LYS A 78 10.50 1.87 -3.21
N LEU A 79 10.60 0.54 -3.19
CA LEU A 79 9.71 -0.33 -2.44
C LEU A 79 10.20 -0.48 -1.01
N VAL A 80 9.43 0.05 -0.05
CA VAL A 80 9.80 0.08 1.37
C VAL A 80 8.87 -0.83 2.16
N PRO A 81 9.30 -2.02 2.59
CA PRO A 81 8.48 -2.85 3.46
C PRO A 81 8.29 -2.19 4.83
N VAL A 82 7.06 -2.25 5.34
CA VAL A 82 6.72 -1.79 6.68
C VAL A 82 6.03 -2.93 7.42
N HIS A 83 6.55 -3.26 8.60
CA HIS A 83 5.92 -4.22 9.48
C HIS A 83 4.53 -3.73 9.90
N GLY A 84 3.51 -4.56 9.67
CA GLY A 84 2.19 -4.31 10.23
C GLY A 84 1.14 -5.33 9.82
N ASP A 85 0.01 -5.28 10.50
CA ASP A 85 -1.15 -6.12 10.30
C ASP A 85 -2.43 -5.31 10.54
N VAL A 86 -3.33 -5.33 9.56
CA VAL A 86 -4.61 -4.61 9.63
C VAL A 86 -5.53 -5.13 10.74
N THR A 87 -5.31 -6.35 11.23
CA THR A 87 -6.09 -6.94 12.32
C THR A 87 -5.59 -6.53 13.70
N LEU A 88 -4.48 -5.77 13.80
CA LEU A 88 -3.92 -5.32 15.07
C LEU A 88 -4.27 -3.86 15.33
N GLU A 89 -4.37 -3.49 16.60
CA GLU A 89 -4.45 -2.09 17.02
C GLU A 89 -3.30 -1.28 16.45
N GLU A 90 -3.61 -0.05 16.01
CA GLU A 90 -2.66 0.83 15.31
C GLU A 90 -1.92 0.16 14.14
N LEU A 91 -2.54 -0.86 13.53
CA LEU A 91 -1.98 -1.69 12.46
C LEU A 91 -0.70 -2.45 12.88
N GLY A 92 -0.42 -2.57 14.18
CA GLY A 92 0.83 -3.16 14.70
C GLY A 92 2.08 -2.36 14.32
N LEU A 93 1.93 -1.06 14.02
CA LEU A 93 3.04 -0.17 13.68
C LEU A 93 3.79 0.24 14.95
N THR A 94 5.08 0.50 14.81
CA THR A 94 5.80 1.26 15.84
C THR A 94 5.43 2.75 15.76
N PRO A 95 5.60 3.53 16.83
CA PRO A 95 5.35 4.97 16.80
C PRO A 95 6.12 5.68 15.67
N GLU A 96 7.37 5.30 15.45
CA GLU A 96 8.23 5.89 14.42
C GLU A 96 7.71 5.56 13.01
N ALA A 97 7.29 4.31 12.78
CA ALA A 97 6.70 3.90 11.51
C ALA A 97 5.37 4.61 11.25
N LYS A 98 4.54 4.78 12.29
CA LYS A 98 3.28 5.52 12.22
C LYS A 98 3.51 6.98 11.83
N THR A 99 4.38 7.69 12.56
CA THR A 99 4.74 9.08 12.27
C THR A 99 5.29 9.21 10.85
N ARG A 100 6.23 8.34 10.47
CA ARG A 100 6.78 8.31 9.12
C ARG A 100 5.69 8.19 8.05
N LEU A 101 4.77 7.24 8.19
CA LEU A 101 3.69 7.05 7.24
C LEU A 101 2.75 8.28 7.19
N GLN A 102 2.50 8.93 8.33
CA GLN A 102 1.66 10.12 8.40
C GLN A 102 2.29 11.36 7.76
N ASP A 103 3.61 11.52 7.92
CA ASP A 103 4.34 12.66 7.35
C ASP A 103 4.61 12.48 5.85
N GLU A 104 4.80 11.24 5.41
CA GLU A 104 5.35 10.97 4.09
C GLU A 104 4.31 10.57 3.03
N VAL A 105 3.23 9.88 3.43
CA VAL A 105 2.26 9.28 2.50
C VAL A 105 1.22 10.28 2.04
N SER A 106 0.92 10.25 0.75
CA SER A 106 -0.12 11.07 0.13
C SER A 106 -1.23 10.27 -0.53
N VAL A 107 -1.01 9.00 -0.86
CA VAL A 107 -2.02 8.14 -1.49
C VAL A 107 -2.03 6.79 -0.79
N VAL A 108 -3.23 6.25 -0.51
CA VAL A 108 -3.39 4.96 0.14
C VAL A 108 -4.19 4.02 -0.76
N PHE A 109 -3.63 2.84 -1.05
CA PHE A 109 -4.35 1.72 -1.65
C PHE A 109 -4.59 0.64 -0.59
N HIS A 110 -5.84 0.46 -0.21
CA HIS A 110 -6.24 -0.59 0.72
C HIS A 110 -6.68 -1.85 -0.02
N CYS A 111 -5.80 -2.84 -0.14
CA CYS A 111 -6.12 -4.12 -0.80
C CYS A 111 -5.97 -5.33 0.15
N ALA A 112 -5.74 -5.10 1.44
CA ALA A 112 -5.70 -6.16 2.44
C ALA A 112 -7.12 -6.59 2.83
N ALA A 113 -7.54 -7.77 2.37
CA ALA A 113 -8.80 -8.39 2.76
C ALA A 113 -8.67 -9.91 2.80
N THR A 114 -9.57 -10.58 3.53
CA THR A 114 -9.85 -12.00 3.32
C THR A 114 -10.94 -12.13 2.26
N LEU A 115 -10.66 -12.95 1.24
CA LEU A 115 -11.58 -13.29 0.16
C LEU A 115 -12.12 -14.72 0.31
N ARG A 116 -11.80 -15.40 1.42
CA ARG A 116 -12.26 -16.76 1.70
C ARG A 116 -13.74 -16.70 2.06
N LEU A 117 -14.58 -17.28 1.22
CA LEU A 117 -16.03 -17.33 1.44
C LEU A 117 -16.38 -18.20 2.66
N GLU A 118 -15.53 -19.15 2.99
CA GLU A 118 -15.68 -20.07 4.13
C GLU A 118 -15.07 -19.52 5.42
N ALA A 119 -14.57 -18.27 5.43
CA ALA A 119 -14.07 -17.66 6.65
C ALA A 119 -15.19 -17.46 7.67
N LYS A 120 -14.88 -17.62 8.97
CA LYS A 120 -15.83 -17.27 10.02
C LYS A 120 -16.18 -15.78 9.91
N LEU A 121 -17.44 -15.43 10.13
CA LEU A 121 -17.91 -14.04 10.07
C LEU A 121 -17.04 -13.10 10.92
N LYS A 122 -16.66 -13.54 12.13
CA LYS A 122 -15.78 -12.78 13.02
C LYS A 122 -14.43 -12.44 12.35
N ASP A 123 -13.79 -13.42 11.71
CA ASP A 123 -12.49 -13.24 11.05
C ASP A 123 -12.61 -12.32 9.82
N ALA A 124 -13.71 -12.46 9.07
CA ALA A 124 -14.01 -11.61 7.92
C ALA A 124 -14.27 -10.15 8.33
N THR A 125 -15.09 -9.93 9.37
CA THR A 125 -15.37 -8.60 9.91
C THR A 125 -14.12 -7.96 10.50
N GLU A 126 -13.30 -8.73 11.22
CA GLU A 126 -12.05 -8.25 11.79
C GLU A 126 -11.08 -7.75 10.69
N MET A 127 -10.90 -8.55 9.64
CA MET A 127 -9.95 -8.22 8.58
C MET A 127 -10.48 -7.14 7.63
N ASN A 128 -11.73 -7.24 7.18
CA ASN A 128 -12.25 -6.43 6.09
C ASN A 128 -12.93 -5.14 6.59
N THR A 129 -13.56 -5.17 7.75
CA THR A 129 -14.28 -4.01 8.31
C THR A 129 -13.43 -3.28 9.34
N ALA A 130 -13.04 -3.96 10.42
CA ALA A 130 -12.23 -3.35 11.47
C ALA A 130 -10.83 -2.97 10.95
N GLY A 131 -10.24 -3.80 10.07
CA GLY A 131 -8.98 -3.48 9.40
C GLY A 131 -9.05 -2.21 8.54
N THR A 132 -10.13 -2.01 7.80
CA THR A 132 -10.37 -0.76 7.06
C THR A 132 -10.47 0.43 8.02
N TRP A 133 -11.22 0.29 9.12
CA TRP A 133 -11.36 1.35 10.12
C TRP A 133 -10.01 1.77 10.72
N ARG A 134 -9.16 0.81 11.10
CA ARG A 134 -7.83 1.11 11.65
C ARG A 134 -6.93 1.81 10.62
N LEU A 135 -7.03 1.43 9.34
CA LEU A 135 -6.30 2.13 8.29
C LEU A 135 -6.80 3.57 8.10
N LEU A 136 -8.11 3.81 8.19
CA LEU A 136 -8.67 5.16 8.17
C LEU A 136 -8.17 5.99 9.35
N GLN A 137 -8.03 5.40 10.55
CA GLN A 137 -7.44 6.10 11.70
C GLN A 137 -5.98 6.51 11.45
N LEU A 138 -5.17 5.65 10.82
CA LEU A 138 -3.81 6.05 10.38
C LEU A 138 -3.89 7.21 9.38
N ALA A 139 -4.71 7.05 8.33
CA ALA A 139 -4.81 7.99 7.22
C ALA A 139 -5.33 9.36 7.66
N ARG A 140 -6.14 9.44 8.72
CA ARG A 140 -6.60 10.70 9.31
C ARG A 140 -5.45 11.60 9.77
N GLY A 141 -4.30 11.02 10.15
CA GLY A 141 -3.11 11.79 10.50
C GLY A 141 -2.19 12.11 9.31
N MET A 142 -2.52 11.68 8.08
CA MET A 142 -1.68 11.96 6.91
C MET A 142 -1.84 13.41 6.45
N ILE A 143 -0.79 14.20 6.56
CA ILE A 143 -0.82 15.65 6.27
C ILE A 143 -0.77 15.98 4.76
N HIS A 144 -0.46 14.99 3.93
CA HIS A 144 -0.31 15.16 2.48
C HIS A 144 -1.33 14.35 1.67
N LEU A 145 -2.42 13.89 2.28
CA LEU A 145 -3.41 13.04 1.61
C LEU A 145 -3.98 13.72 0.35
N LYS A 146 -3.95 12.99 -0.76
CA LYS A 146 -4.47 13.39 -2.08
C LYS A 146 -5.35 12.30 -2.64
N VAL A 147 -6.38 12.74 -3.35
CA VAL A 147 -7.28 11.89 -4.12
C VAL A 147 -7.26 12.39 -5.56
N ARG A 148 -7.16 11.45 -6.52
CA ARG A 148 -7.41 11.73 -7.93
C ARG A 148 -8.80 11.22 -8.24
N LEU A 149 -9.61 12.09 -8.81
CA LEU A 149 -10.93 11.74 -9.30
C LEU A 149 -10.92 12.00 -10.79
N ASP A 150 -11.51 11.10 -11.55
CA ASP A 150 -11.61 11.25 -13.00
C ASP A 150 -12.69 12.30 -13.36
N ASP A 151 -13.62 12.60 -12.44
CA ASP A 151 -14.62 13.67 -12.52
C ASP A 151 -14.45 14.69 -11.37
N PRO A 152 -14.79 15.97 -11.57
CA PRO A 152 -14.86 16.92 -10.45
C PRO A 152 -15.89 16.43 -9.42
N VAL A 153 -15.50 16.30 -8.14
CA VAL A 153 -16.49 16.08 -7.06
C VAL A 153 -17.48 17.23 -7.13
N PRO A 154 -18.80 16.98 -7.18
CA PRO A 154 -19.77 18.03 -6.90
C PRO A 154 -19.41 18.62 -5.54
N THR A 155 -19.13 19.92 -5.49
CA THR A 155 -18.66 20.67 -4.31
C THR A 155 -19.69 20.74 -3.16
N ALA A 156 -20.63 19.79 -3.07
CA ALA A 156 -21.83 19.88 -2.25
C ALA A 156 -22.18 18.56 -1.55
N VAL A 157 -21.25 17.91 -0.84
CA VAL A 157 -21.64 16.87 0.14
C VAL A 157 -20.68 16.82 1.34
N PHE A 158 -20.24 17.95 1.88
CA PHE A 158 -19.66 18.01 3.24
C PHE A 158 -19.86 19.43 3.82
N THR A 159 -21.11 19.76 4.14
CA THR A 159 -21.49 20.86 5.05
C THR A 159 -22.41 20.30 6.11
#